data_AF-A0A2G2FZH8-F1
#
_entry.id   AF-A0A2G2FZH8-F1
#
_cell.length_a   1.000
_cell.length_b   1.000
_cell.length_c   1.000
_cell.angle_alpha   90.00
_cell.angle_beta   90.00
_cell.angle_gamma   90.00
#
_symmetry.space_group_name_H-M   'P 1'
#
loop_
_entity.id
_entity.type
_entity.pdbx_description
1 polymer ?
#
loop_
_entity_poly.entity_id
_entity_poly.type
_entity_poly.pdbx_seq_one_letter_code
_entity_poly.pdbx_strand_id
1 'polypeptide(L)'
;MAVLIRAQVQDANSTEEVIVINGHTLPPEPDEALNNSTLAGIDSNNNGVRDDVERKIYLNNDKEIARQIQMQSAKKQQKRLEADDLIENAKEYQTLSYPDSGCKGYLYMELNIDVYGSATEDYTFNTSDRVKKYMEYNLALSGGVYGTPNSYEVESSCDFNVTKALEAIE
;
A
#
# COMPACT_ATOMS: atom_id res chain seq x y z
N MET A 1 -6.37 -20.76 4.60
CA MET A 1 -5.77 -20.39 5.91
C MET A 1 -4.41 -19.78 5.62
N ALA A 2 -4.07 -18.59 6.14
CA ALA A 2 -2.72 -18.03 5.93
C ALA A 2 -1.67 -18.81 6.74
N VAL A 3 -0.55 -19.17 6.11
CA VAL A 3 0.55 -19.87 6.80
C VAL A 3 1.54 -18.82 7.30
N LEU A 4 1.58 -18.64 8.62
CA LEU A 4 2.54 -17.77 9.30
C LEU A 4 3.73 -18.61 9.78
N ILE A 5 4.92 -18.33 9.24
CA ILE A 5 6.18 -18.93 9.71
C ILE A 5 6.98 -17.84 10.41
N ARG A 6 7.38 -18.09 11.66
CA ARG A 6 8.28 -17.24 12.44
C ARG A 6 9.59 -17.98 12.61
N ALA A 7 10.70 -17.37 12.17
CA ALA A 7 12.04 -17.88 12.37
C ALA A 7 12.91 -16.82 13.04
N GLN A 8 13.84 -17.24 13.90
CA GLN A 8 14.86 -16.34 14.44
C GLN A 8 16.16 -16.58 13.68
N VAL A 9 16.69 -15.53 13.04
CA VAL A 9 18.03 -15.56 12.44
C VAL A 9 18.98 -14.94 13.46
N GLN A 10 20.01 -15.69 13.86
CA GLN A 10 21.08 -15.19 14.71
C GLN A 10 22.21 -14.68 13.83
N ASP A 11 22.24 -13.36 13.60
CA ASP A 11 23.47 -12.67 13.21
C ASP A 11 23.99 -11.86 14.40
N ALA A 12 25.31 -11.64 14.44
CA ALA A 12 26.09 -11.27 15.62
C ALA A 12 25.75 -9.92 16.29
N ASN A 13 24.62 -9.27 15.97
CA ASN A 13 24.18 -8.06 16.70
C ASN A 13 22.68 -7.76 16.70
N SER A 14 21.79 -8.64 16.22
CA SER A 14 20.34 -8.48 16.41
C SER A 14 19.60 -9.81 16.23
N THR A 15 18.62 -10.09 17.09
CA THR A 15 17.61 -11.13 16.86
C THR A 15 16.45 -10.49 16.11
N GLU A 16 16.48 -10.54 14.79
CA GLU A 16 15.34 -10.10 13.97
C GLU A 16 14.41 -11.30 13.74
N GLU A 17 13.14 -11.11 14.11
CA GLU A 17 12.09 -12.10 13.83
C GLU A 17 11.75 -12.04 12.34
N VAL A 18 12.13 -13.07 11.61
CA VAL A 18 11.73 -13.23 10.21
C VAL A 18 10.32 -13.77 10.17
N ILE A 19 9.42 -12.96 9.62
CA ILE A 19 8.01 -13.32 9.46
C ILE A 19 7.76 -13.59 7.98
N VAL A 20 7.29 -14.80 7.66
CA VAL A 20 6.87 -15.19 6.31
C VAL A 20 5.39 -15.49 6.32
N ILE A 21 4.65 -14.84 5.41
CA ILE A 21 3.21 -15.02 5.21
C ILE A 21 2.98 -15.34 3.74
N ASN A 22 2.46 -16.54 3.45
CA ASN A 22 2.19 -16.99 2.07
C ASN A 22 3.40 -16.88 1.12
N GLY A 23 4.60 -17.15 1.63
CA GLY A 23 5.85 -17.05 0.86
C GLY A 23 6.37 -15.63 0.67
N HIS A 24 5.69 -14.62 1.21
CA HIS A 24 6.17 -13.25 1.28
C HIS A 24 6.89 -13.01 2.61
N THR A 25 8.15 -12.59 2.54
CA THR A 25 8.97 -12.27 3.72
C THR A 25 8.80 -10.81 4.07
N LEU A 26 8.29 -10.54 5.28
CA LEU A 26 8.14 -9.17 5.75
C LEU A 26 9.49 -8.57 6.13
N PRO A 27 9.67 -7.25 5.92
CA PRO A 27 10.81 -6.53 6.49
C PRO A 27 10.77 -6.62 8.03
N PRO A 28 11.91 -6.41 8.70
CA PRO A 28 11.93 -6.28 10.15
C PRO A 28 11.01 -5.13 10.59
N GLU A 29 10.53 -5.19 11.84
CA GLU A 29 9.81 -4.05 12.41
C GLU A 29 10.78 -2.86 12.48
N PRO A 30 10.49 -1.73 11.84
CA PRO A 30 11.40 -0.59 11.86
C PRO A 30 11.38 0.09 13.24
N ASP A 31 12.52 0.65 13.66
CA ASP A 31 12.53 1.54 14.82
C ASP A 31 11.60 2.74 14.58
N GLU A 32 10.66 2.97 15.49
CA GLU A 32 9.60 3.96 15.29
C GLU A 32 10.16 5.39 15.15
N ALA A 33 11.19 5.75 15.92
CA ALA A 33 11.78 7.07 15.89
C ALA A 33 12.52 7.32 14.57
N LEU A 34 13.28 6.34 14.08
CA LEU A 34 13.91 6.40 12.76
C LEU A 34 12.87 6.44 11.64
N ASN A 35 11.85 5.58 11.70
CA ASN A 35 10.79 5.50 10.70
C ASN A 35 9.98 6.80 10.60
N ASN A 36 9.79 7.50 11.72
CA ASN A 36 9.06 8.76 11.77
C ASN A 36 9.94 10.01 11.59
N SER A 37 11.27 9.85 11.49
CA SER A 37 12.19 10.97 11.27
C SER A 37 12.06 11.61 9.89
N THR A 38 11.40 10.94 8.93
CA THR A 38 11.11 11.45 7.60
C THR A 38 9.66 11.14 7.19
N LEU A 39 9.14 11.90 6.22
CA LEU A 39 7.80 11.64 5.67
C LEU A 39 7.73 10.28 4.98
N ALA A 40 8.76 9.93 4.21
CA ALA A 40 8.88 8.67 3.50
C ALA A 40 9.02 7.48 4.46
N GLY A 41 9.79 7.63 5.54
CA GLY A 41 10.15 6.55 6.45
C GLY A 41 11.07 5.51 5.84
N ILE A 42 11.06 4.29 6.39
CA ILE A 42 11.96 3.20 6.01
C ILE A 42 11.21 2.21 5.10
N ASP A 43 11.77 1.95 3.91
CA ASP A 43 11.38 0.86 2.99
C ASP A 43 12.65 0.05 2.72
N SER A 44 12.88 -0.99 3.52
CA SER A 44 14.15 -1.74 3.51
C SER A 44 14.27 -2.67 2.29
N ASN A 45 13.14 -3.12 1.74
CA ASN A 45 13.09 -4.04 0.60
C ASN A 45 12.85 -3.32 -0.74
N ASN A 46 12.72 -1.99 -0.74
CA ASN A 46 12.49 -1.12 -1.90
C ASN A 46 11.28 -1.54 -2.73
N ASN A 47 10.20 -2.00 -2.09
CA ASN A 47 8.97 -2.38 -2.79
C ASN A 47 8.00 -1.20 -3.01
N GLY A 48 8.36 -0.01 -2.53
CA GLY A 48 7.58 1.22 -2.62
C GLY A 48 6.56 1.39 -1.50
N VAL A 49 6.61 0.56 -0.45
CA VAL A 49 5.76 0.62 0.73
C VAL A 49 6.65 0.61 1.97
N ARG A 50 6.42 1.58 2.86
CA ARG A 50 7.12 1.68 4.13
C ARG A 50 6.94 0.41 4.97
N ASP A 51 8.00 -0.05 5.64
CA ASP A 51 8.07 -1.35 6.32
C ASP A 51 6.94 -1.55 7.35
N ASP A 52 6.60 -0.54 8.16
CA ASP A 52 5.49 -0.63 9.13
C ASP A 52 4.10 -0.73 8.45
N VAL A 53 3.94 -0.13 7.27
CA VAL A 53 2.70 -0.19 6.48
C VAL A 53 2.55 -1.56 5.85
N GLU A 54 3.61 -2.09 5.22
CA GLU A 54 3.63 -3.43 4.66
C GLU A 54 3.28 -4.48 5.72
N ARG A 55 3.91 -4.38 6.90
CA ARG A 55 3.63 -5.29 8.01
C ARG A 55 2.18 -5.21 8.46
N LYS A 56 1.61 -4.02 8.63
CA LYS A 56 0.17 -3.85 8.96
C LYS A 56 -0.74 -4.48 7.91
N ILE A 57 -0.44 -4.29 6.62
CA ILE A 57 -1.22 -4.87 5.53
C ILE A 57 -1.19 -6.40 5.61
N TYR A 58 -0.03 -7.02 5.75
CA TYR A 58 0.07 -8.47 5.77
C TYR A 58 -0.50 -9.10 7.05
N LEU A 59 -0.32 -8.45 8.20
CA LEU A 59 -0.79 -8.96 9.49
C LEU A 59 -2.29 -8.79 9.70
N ASN A 60 -2.92 -7.76 9.10
CA ASN A 60 -4.34 -7.47 9.28
C ASN A 60 -5.24 -8.06 8.19
N ASN A 61 -4.67 -8.74 7.18
CA ASN A 61 -5.43 -9.33 6.08
C ASN A 61 -5.06 -10.80 5.90
N ASP A 62 -6.07 -11.67 5.91
CA ASP A 62 -5.89 -13.11 5.68
C ASP A 62 -5.84 -13.48 4.19
N LYS A 63 -6.51 -12.71 3.36
CA LYS A 63 -6.67 -12.98 1.93
C LYS A 63 -5.59 -12.29 1.12
N GLU A 64 -4.95 -13.04 0.23
CA GLU A 64 -3.88 -12.53 -0.63
C GLU A 64 -4.34 -11.37 -1.52
N ILE A 65 -5.52 -11.51 -2.15
CA ILE A 65 -6.10 -10.42 -2.96
C ILE A 65 -6.27 -9.11 -2.17
N ALA A 66 -6.63 -9.17 -0.88
CA ALA A 66 -6.77 -7.99 -0.05
C ALA A 66 -5.41 -7.34 0.25
N ARG A 67 -4.38 -8.15 0.49
CA ARG A 67 -3.01 -7.66 0.68
C ARG A 67 -2.50 -6.96 -0.58
N GLN A 68 -2.66 -7.58 -1.74
CA GLN A 68 -2.18 -7.03 -3.00
C GLN A 68 -2.85 -5.69 -3.35
N ILE A 69 -4.18 -5.59 -3.16
CA ILE A 69 -4.90 -4.33 -3.36
C ILE A 69 -4.42 -3.24 -2.38
N GLN A 70 -4.23 -3.58 -1.11
CA GLN A 70 -3.72 -2.62 -0.13
C GLN A 70 -2.27 -2.22 -0.40
N MET A 71 -1.42 -3.14 -0.85
CA MET A 71 -0.05 -2.82 -1.27
C MET A 71 -0.05 -1.85 -2.44
N GLN A 72 -0.88 -2.08 -3.46
CA GLN A 72 -1.04 -1.15 -4.60
C GLN A 72 -1.52 0.24 -4.13
N SER A 73 -2.51 0.29 -3.24
CA SER A 73 -3.01 1.54 -2.64
C SER A 73 -1.93 2.27 -1.83
N ALA A 74 -1.16 1.54 -1.02
CA ALA A 74 -0.10 2.07 -0.19
C ALA A 74 1.05 2.63 -1.03
N LYS A 75 1.51 1.95 -2.08
CA LYS A 75 2.55 2.46 -3.00
C LYS A 75 2.20 3.83 -3.57
N LYS A 76 0.95 4.01 -4.00
CA LYS A 76 0.45 5.30 -4.51
C LYS A 76 0.50 6.38 -3.42
N GLN A 77 0.04 6.08 -2.22
CA GLN A 77 0.03 7.03 -1.11
C GLN A 77 1.46 7.39 -0.67
N GLN A 78 2.35 6.40 -0.65
CA GLN A 78 3.78 6.55 -0.32
C GLN A 78 4.51 7.45 -1.32
N LYS A 79 4.26 7.29 -2.63
CA LYS A 79 4.73 8.21 -3.67
C LYS A 79 4.34 9.67 -3.43
N ARG A 80 3.19 9.94 -2.81
CA ARG A 80 2.79 11.31 -2.46
C ARG A 80 3.58 11.84 -1.27
N LEU A 81 3.86 11.00 -0.26
CA LEU A 81 4.68 11.40 0.88
C LEU A 81 6.11 11.73 0.46
N GLU A 82 6.65 11.03 -0.54
CA GLU A 82 7.99 11.23 -1.09
C GLU A 82 8.12 12.43 -2.04
N ALA A 83 7.01 12.92 -2.60
CA ALA A 83 7.03 13.99 -3.58
C ALA A 83 7.24 15.38 -2.95
N ASP A 84 8.31 16.07 -3.35
CA ASP A 84 8.60 17.44 -2.90
C ASP A 84 7.66 18.49 -3.53
N ASP A 85 7.15 18.20 -4.73
CA ASP A 85 6.30 19.07 -5.55
C ASP A 85 4.81 18.65 -5.52
N LEU A 86 4.42 17.80 -4.57
CA LEU A 86 3.08 17.21 -4.47
C LEU A 86 1.94 18.23 -4.60
N ILE A 87 2.10 19.40 -3.97
CA ILE A 87 1.05 20.43 -3.90
C ILE A 87 0.96 21.21 -5.23
N GLU A 88 2.10 21.53 -5.83
CA GLU A 88 2.17 22.23 -7.12
C GLU A 88 1.59 21.34 -8.24
N ASN A 89 1.89 20.04 -8.20
CA ASN A 89 1.50 19.06 -9.21
C ASN A 89 0.36 18.15 -8.75
N ALA A 90 -0.51 18.62 -7.84
CA ALA A 90 -1.53 17.78 -7.19
C ALA A 90 -2.43 17.03 -8.18
N LYS A 91 -2.79 17.67 -9.31
CA LYS A 91 -3.60 17.05 -10.37
C LYS A 91 -2.88 15.90 -11.07
N GLU A 92 -1.58 16.02 -11.27
CA GLU A 92 -0.75 14.95 -11.87
C GLU A 92 -0.65 13.78 -10.89
N TYR A 93 -0.37 14.06 -9.61
CA TYR A 93 -0.36 13.04 -8.54
C TYR A 93 -1.74 12.40 -8.29
N GLN A 94 -2.84 13.05 -8.66
CA GLN A 94 -4.17 12.46 -8.62
C GLN A 94 -4.35 11.37 -9.67
N THR A 95 -3.66 11.45 -10.82
CA THR A 95 -3.72 10.40 -11.85
C THR A 95 -3.14 9.07 -11.39
N LEU A 96 -2.29 9.07 -10.36
CA LEU A 96 -1.82 7.85 -9.69
C LEU A 96 -2.97 7.05 -9.04
N SER A 97 -4.13 7.68 -8.81
CA SER A 97 -5.34 6.99 -8.33
C SER A 97 -6.02 6.16 -9.42
N TYR A 98 -5.74 6.39 -10.72
CA TYR A 98 -6.47 5.72 -11.79
C TYR A 98 -6.18 4.22 -11.87
N PRO A 99 -4.92 3.72 -11.82
CA PRO A 99 -4.68 2.28 -11.80
C PRO A 99 -5.26 1.62 -10.54
N ASP A 100 -5.10 2.23 -9.37
CA ASP A 100 -5.65 1.72 -8.09
C ASP A 100 -7.19 1.60 -8.13
N SER A 101 -7.88 2.65 -8.56
CA SER A 101 -9.34 2.65 -8.67
C SER A 101 -9.82 1.75 -9.80
N GLY A 102 -9.10 1.73 -10.91
CA GLY A 102 -9.41 0.90 -12.08
C GLY A 102 -9.27 -0.58 -11.79
N CYS A 103 -8.23 -0.99 -11.04
CA CYS A 103 -8.09 -2.37 -10.55
C CYS A 103 -9.27 -2.76 -9.65
N LYS A 104 -9.64 -1.90 -8.68
CA LYS A 104 -10.81 -2.13 -7.81
C LYS A 104 -12.11 -2.20 -8.62
N GLY A 105 -12.26 -1.35 -9.63
CA GLY A 105 -13.39 -1.36 -10.57
C GLY A 105 -13.47 -2.66 -11.36
N TYR A 106 -12.36 -3.11 -11.94
CA TYR A 106 -12.26 -4.40 -12.65
C TYR A 106 -12.64 -5.58 -11.74
N LEU A 107 -12.06 -5.66 -10.54
CA LEU A 107 -12.37 -6.73 -9.58
C LEU A 107 -13.85 -6.75 -9.18
N TYR A 108 -14.46 -5.57 -8.99
CA TYR A 108 -15.86 -5.47 -8.62
C TYR A 108 -16.80 -5.79 -9.78
N MET A 109 -16.59 -5.18 -10.95
CA MET A 109 -17.53 -5.27 -12.07
C MET A 109 -17.40 -6.58 -12.85
N GLU A 110 -16.18 -7.05 -13.10
CA GLU A 110 -15.94 -8.23 -13.95
C GLU A 110 -15.87 -9.52 -13.12
N LEU A 111 -15.32 -9.46 -11.90
CA LEU A 111 -15.12 -10.64 -11.05
C LEU A 111 -16.08 -10.72 -9.86
N ASN A 112 -16.90 -9.68 -9.63
CA ASN A 112 -17.83 -9.59 -8.49
C ASN A 112 -17.14 -9.76 -7.12
N ILE A 113 -15.93 -9.18 -6.99
CA ILE A 113 -15.13 -9.20 -5.76
C ILE A 113 -15.17 -7.81 -5.12
N ASP A 114 -15.77 -7.72 -3.94
CA ASP A 114 -15.79 -6.47 -3.16
C ASP A 114 -14.44 -6.25 -2.46
N VAL A 115 -13.77 -5.18 -2.86
CA VAL A 115 -12.49 -4.72 -2.31
C VAL A 115 -12.56 -3.28 -1.80
N TYR A 116 -13.75 -2.67 -1.70
CA TYR A 116 -13.87 -1.25 -1.31
C TYR A 116 -13.66 -1.00 0.19
N GLY A 117 -13.64 -2.05 1.02
CA GLY A 117 -13.30 -1.95 2.44
C GLY A 117 -11.80 -1.80 2.75
N SER A 118 -10.92 -1.81 1.74
CA SER A 118 -9.47 -1.90 1.93
C SER A 118 -8.77 -0.53 1.99
N ALA A 119 -9.10 0.29 2.98
CA ALA A 119 -8.42 1.57 3.21
C ALA A 119 -7.04 1.36 3.85
N THR A 120 -6.04 2.13 3.42
CA THR A 120 -4.66 2.08 3.96
C THR A 120 -4.22 3.42 4.56
N GLU A 121 -5.06 4.46 4.42
CA GLU A 121 -4.79 5.82 4.83
C GLU A 121 -4.36 5.92 6.30
N ASP A 122 -5.03 5.21 7.21
CA ASP A 122 -4.72 5.21 8.65
C ASP A 122 -3.35 4.62 8.97
N TYR A 123 -2.87 3.70 8.14
CA TYR A 123 -1.55 3.09 8.29
C TYR A 123 -0.47 3.96 7.66
N THR A 124 -0.73 4.51 6.47
CA THR A 124 0.23 5.28 5.70
C THR A 124 0.43 6.69 6.25
N PHE A 125 -0.66 7.38 6.63
CA PHE A 125 -0.65 8.75 7.17
C PHE A 125 -0.73 8.77 8.70
N ASN A 126 0.07 7.93 9.37
CA ASN A 126 0.03 7.67 10.80
C ASN A 126 0.77 8.68 11.70
N THR A 127 1.28 9.79 11.15
CA THR A 127 1.92 10.87 11.94
C THR A 127 1.33 12.22 11.58
N SER A 128 1.40 13.18 12.50
CA SER A 128 0.88 14.53 12.28
C SER A 128 1.42 15.19 11.01
N ASP A 129 2.71 15.00 10.70
CA ASP A 129 3.33 15.58 9.51
C ASP A 129 2.84 14.92 8.21
N ARG A 130 2.63 13.60 8.22
CA ARG A 130 2.08 12.85 7.09
C ARG A 130 0.62 13.22 6.84
N VAL A 131 -0.18 13.34 7.91
CA VAL A 131 -1.57 13.83 7.82
C VAL A 131 -1.60 15.25 7.26
N LYS A 132 -0.74 16.15 7.77
CA LYS A 132 -0.67 17.53 7.29
C LYS A 132 -0.41 17.58 5.77
N LYS A 133 0.60 16.85 5.28
CA LYS A 133 0.90 16.80 3.84
C LYS A 133 -0.27 16.24 3.02
N TYR A 134 -0.94 15.20 3.52
CA TYR A 134 -2.13 14.64 2.87
C TYR A 134 -3.30 15.63 2.82
N MET A 135 -3.52 16.40 3.89
CA MET A 135 -4.56 17.42 3.94
C MET A 135 -4.27 18.60 3.01
N GLU A 136 -3.02 19.05 2.93
CA GLU A 136 -2.59 20.08 1.98
C GLU A 136 -2.81 19.63 0.53
N TYR A 137 -2.49 18.37 0.22
CA TYR A 137 -2.76 17.77 -1.09
C TYR A 137 -4.25 17.75 -1.42
N ASN A 138 -5.09 17.28 -0.49
CA ASN A 138 -6.54 17.26 -0.69
C ASN A 138 -7.12 18.68 -0.86
N LEU A 139 -6.59 19.66 -0.13
CA LEU A 139 -6.96 21.06 -0.28
C LEU A 139 -6.60 21.60 -1.67
N ALA A 140 -5.44 21.25 -2.21
CA ALA A 140 -5.02 21.62 -3.57
C ALA A 140 -5.93 21.03 -4.67
N LEU A 141 -6.59 19.91 -4.39
CA LEU A 141 -7.60 19.29 -5.27
C LEU A 141 -9.03 19.76 -5.00
N SER A 142 -9.25 20.58 -3.97
CA SER A 142 -10.61 20.96 -3.55
C SER A 142 -11.38 21.67 -4.68
N GLY A 143 -12.67 21.34 -4.81
CA GLY A 143 -13.54 21.86 -5.86
C GLY A 143 -13.43 21.16 -7.22
N GLY A 144 -12.49 20.21 -7.39
CA GLY A 144 -12.41 19.38 -8.59
C GLY A 144 -13.24 18.11 -8.52
N VAL A 145 -13.56 17.54 -9.69
CA VAL A 145 -14.15 16.20 -9.84
C VAL A 145 -13.16 15.35 -10.64
N TYR A 146 -12.70 14.25 -10.04
CA TYR A 146 -11.65 13.41 -10.60
C TYR A 146 -12.15 11.97 -10.68
N GLY A 147 -12.78 11.64 -11.81
CA GLY A 147 -13.22 10.28 -12.11
C GLY A 147 -12.10 9.45 -12.72
N THR A 148 -12.13 8.14 -12.47
CA THR A 148 -11.25 7.19 -13.16
C THR A 148 -11.79 6.95 -14.56
N PRO A 149 -11.00 7.10 -15.63
CA PRO A 149 -11.47 6.78 -16.98
C PRO A 149 -11.74 5.27 -17.12
N ASN A 150 -12.82 4.89 -17.82
CA ASN A 150 -13.18 3.48 -18.04
C ASN A 150 -12.06 2.65 -18.69
N SER A 151 -11.13 3.29 -19.42
CA SER A 151 -9.96 2.60 -19.99
C SER A 151 -9.02 1.99 -18.93
N TYR A 152 -9.14 2.40 -17.67
CA TYR A 152 -8.41 1.83 -16.54
C TYR A 152 -9.17 0.70 -15.85
N GLU A 153 -10.45 0.45 -16.14
CA GLU A 153 -11.25 -0.60 -15.48
C GLU A 153 -10.98 -1.97 -16.12
N VAL A 154 -9.70 -2.34 -16.15
CA VAL A 154 -9.16 -3.55 -16.80
C VAL A 154 -8.14 -4.21 -15.87
N GLU A 155 -7.90 -5.51 -16.06
CA GLU A 155 -6.95 -6.30 -15.27
C GLU A 155 -5.56 -5.65 -15.22
N SER A 156 -5.09 -5.06 -16.33
CA SER A 156 -3.76 -4.44 -16.41
C SER A 156 -3.59 -3.17 -15.56
N SER A 157 -4.65 -2.69 -14.91
CA SER A 157 -4.54 -1.64 -13.89
C SER A 157 -4.13 -2.17 -12.52
N CYS A 158 -4.23 -3.49 -12.29
CA CYS A 158 -3.67 -4.14 -11.11
C CYS A 158 -2.16 -4.30 -11.29
N ASP A 159 -1.36 -3.92 -10.30
CA ASP A 159 0.11 -4.05 -10.35
C ASP A 159 0.63 -5.43 -9.91
N PHE A 160 -0.29 -6.38 -9.78
CA PHE A 160 -0.07 -7.74 -9.34
C PHE A 160 -0.84 -8.74 -10.22
N ASN A 161 -0.51 -10.02 -10.11
CA ASN A 161 -1.21 -11.08 -10.84
C ASN A 161 -2.53 -11.43 -10.13
N VAL A 162 -3.66 -11.04 -10.72
CA VAL A 162 -5.00 -11.23 -10.14
C VAL A 162 -5.31 -12.71 -9.96
N THR A 163 -5.12 -13.53 -10.99
CA THR A 163 -5.37 -14.98 -10.93
C THR A 163 -4.63 -15.65 -9.79
N LYS A 164 -3.32 -15.40 -9.65
CA LYS A 164 -2.49 -15.95 -8.57
C LYS A 164 -2.96 -15.48 -7.19
N ALA A 165 -3.37 -14.22 -7.06
CA ALA A 165 -3.88 -13.67 -5.81
C ALA A 165 -5.23 -14.28 -5.39
N LEU A 166 -6.01 -14.78 -6.36
CA LEU A 166 -7.26 -15.50 -6.12
C LEU A 166 -7.04 -17.00 -5.89
N GLU A 167 -6.03 -17.61 -6.48
CA GLU A 167 -5.68 -19.03 -6.23
C GLU A 167 -5.16 -19.27 -4.81
N ALA A 168 -4.54 -18.26 -4.18
CA ALA A 168 -4.10 -18.30 -2.78
C ALA A 168 -5.25 -18.34 -1.74
N ILE A 169 -6.48 -18.59 -2.19
CA ILE A 169 -7.69 -18.76 -1.38
C ILE A 169 -7.86 -20.22 -0.90
N GLU A 170 -7.19 -21.20 -1.52
CA GLU A 170 -7.25 -22.63 -1.13
C GLU A 170 -6.26 -23.01 -0.01
#